data_AF-A0A914YEM3-F1
#
_entry.id   AF-A0A914YEM3-F1
#
_cell.length_a   1.000
_cell.length_b   1.000
_cell.length_c   1.000
_cell.angle_alpha   90.00
_cell.angle_beta   90.00
_cell.angle_gamma   90.00
#
_symmetry.space_group_name_H-M   'P 1'
#
loop_
_entity.id
_entity.type
_entity.pdbx_description
1 polymer ?
#
loop_
_entity_poly.entity_id
_entity_poly.type
_entity_poly.pdbx_seq_one_letter_code
_entity_poly.pdbx_strand_id
1 'polypeptide(L)'
;MYGLKYCIRFNSQEYMEKFDKNGKIFLNCTTDCLLKSITEITRDEERKKLPDCDHLYHQAFKSHVQCYLECDFCNICKTNKAALLNAYDFKDFMSRAAVNQIYQVLKECGPFKCF
;
A
#
# COMPACT_ATOMS: atom_id res chain seq x y z
N MET A 1 -8.16 -13.19 -3.45
CA MET A 1 -6.96 -12.55 -2.85
C MET A 1 -7.19 -11.06 -2.78
N TYR A 2 -7.16 -10.46 -1.60
CA TYR A 2 -7.45 -9.02 -1.39
C TYR A 2 -6.58 -8.11 -2.26
N GLY A 3 -5.28 -8.39 -2.39
CA GLY A 3 -4.34 -7.57 -3.18
C GLY A 3 -4.56 -7.57 -4.70
N LEU A 4 -5.10 -8.63 -5.30
CA LEU A 4 -5.28 -8.72 -6.76
C LEU A 4 -6.34 -7.71 -7.26
N LYS A 5 -7.44 -7.54 -6.51
CA LYS A 5 -8.50 -6.55 -6.80
C LYS A 5 -7.89 -5.15 -6.96
N TYR A 6 -7.00 -4.77 -6.03
CA TYR A 6 -6.37 -3.45 -6.03
C TYR A 6 -5.24 -3.34 -7.04
N CYS A 7 -4.45 -4.39 -7.26
CA CYS A 7 -3.42 -4.39 -8.29
C CYS A 7 -4.04 -4.10 -9.68
N ILE A 8 -5.16 -4.75 -10.01
CA ILE A 8 -5.87 -4.49 -11.28
C ILE A 8 -6.45 -3.08 -11.29
N ARG A 9 -7.04 -2.61 -10.19
CA ARG A 9 -7.65 -1.28 -10.09
C ARG A 9 -6.63 -0.15 -10.23
N PHE A 10 -5.50 -0.24 -9.55
CA PHE A 10 -4.45 0.77 -9.61
C PHE A 10 -3.67 0.76 -10.92
N ASN A 11 -3.66 -0.37 -11.65
CA ASN A 11 -3.11 -0.45 -13.00
C ASN A 11 -4.13 -0.08 -14.09
N SER A 12 -5.39 0.17 -13.76
CA SER A 12 -6.37 0.57 -14.76
C SER A 12 -6.15 2.04 -15.15
N GLN A 13 -6.23 2.31 -16.45
CA GLN A 13 -6.04 3.66 -16.99
C GLN A 13 -7.07 4.65 -16.40
N GLU A 14 -8.31 4.20 -16.21
CA GLU A 14 -9.39 4.99 -15.57
C GLU A 14 -9.01 5.50 -14.17
N TYR A 15 -8.27 4.70 -13.40
CA TYR A 15 -7.83 5.10 -12.07
C TYR A 15 -6.58 5.96 -12.10
N MET A 16 -5.61 5.58 -12.92
CA MET A 16 -4.37 6.35 -13.08
C MET A 16 -4.65 7.79 -13.52
N GLU A 17 -5.67 8.03 -14.34
CA GLU A 17 -6.08 9.37 -14.79
C GLU A 17 -6.64 10.25 -13.66
N LYS A 18 -7.10 9.68 -12.55
CA LYS A 18 -7.59 10.43 -11.37
C LYS A 18 -6.47 10.96 -10.49
N PHE A 19 -5.24 10.47 -10.66
CA PHE A 19 -4.08 10.93 -9.90
C PHE A 19 -3.30 12.00 -10.68
N ASP A 20 -2.79 12.99 -9.94
CA ASP A 20 -1.85 13.94 -10.50
C ASP A 20 -0.49 13.28 -10.79
N LYS A 21 0.47 14.05 -11.31
CA LYS A 21 1.81 13.53 -11.64
C LYS A 21 2.48 12.86 -10.43
N ASN A 22 2.36 13.43 -9.24
CA ASN A 22 2.99 12.90 -8.03
C ASN A 22 2.25 11.65 -7.53
N GLY A 23 0.91 11.63 -7.64
CA GLY A 23 0.09 10.48 -7.34
C GLY A 23 0.42 9.27 -8.21
N LYS A 24 0.67 9.47 -9.51
CA LYS A 24 1.13 8.40 -10.42
C LYS A 24 2.51 7.87 -10.04
N ILE A 25 3.43 8.76 -9.65
CA ILE A 25 4.76 8.37 -9.16
C ILE A 25 4.63 7.52 -7.90
N PHE A 26 3.78 7.93 -6.96
CA PHE A 26 3.50 7.17 -5.74
C PHE A 26 2.93 5.78 -6.04
N LEU A 27 1.97 5.67 -6.96
CA LEU A 27 1.37 4.38 -7.33
C LEU A 27 2.40 3.42 -7.93
N ASN A 28 3.23 3.92 -8.84
CA ASN A 28 4.30 3.11 -9.45
C ASN A 28 5.33 2.67 -8.40
N CYS A 29 5.86 3.61 -7.61
CA CYS A 29 6.81 3.33 -6.54
C CYS A 29 6.27 2.29 -5.55
N THR A 30 5.02 2.48 -5.11
CA THR A 30 4.38 1.60 -4.13
C THR A 30 4.18 0.21 -4.69
N THR A 31 3.75 0.10 -5.97
CA THR A 31 3.57 -1.18 -6.64
C THR A 31 4.88 -1.95 -6.74
N ASP A 32 5.94 -1.29 -7.18
CA ASP A 32 7.27 -1.90 -7.32
C ASP A 32 7.82 -2.35 -5.95
N CYS A 33 7.68 -1.50 -4.93
CA CYS A 33 8.12 -1.81 -3.56
C CYS A 33 7.37 -3.02 -2.98
N LEU A 34 6.05 -3.09 -3.17
CA LEU A 34 5.23 -4.20 -2.69
C LEU A 34 5.57 -5.51 -3.38
N LEU A 35 5.75 -5.49 -4.71
CA LEU A 35 6.14 -6.68 -5.48
C LEU A 35 7.53 -7.18 -5.09
N LYS A 36 8.49 -6.26 -4.89
CA LYS A 36 9.82 -6.58 -4.41
C LYS A 36 9.77 -7.22 -3.01
N SER A 37 9.02 -6.63 -2.09
CA SER A 37 8.86 -7.14 -0.73
C SER A 37 8.29 -8.57 -0.71
N ILE A 38 7.24 -8.84 -1.50
CA ILE A 38 6.67 -10.19 -1.60
C ILE A 38 7.68 -11.18 -2.17
N THR A 39 8.44 -10.76 -3.19
CA THR A 39 9.50 -11.59 -3.78
C THR A 39 10.57 -11.92 -2.75
N GLU A 40 10.99 -10.96 -1.94
CA GLU A 40 11.97 -11.18 -0.87
C GLU A 40 11.43 -12.08 0.24
N ILE A 41 10.18 -11.89 0.67
CA ILE A 41 9.53 -12.75 1.68
C ILE A 41 9.44 -14.21 1.20
N THR A 42 9.21 -14.41 -0.09
CA THR A 42 9.01 -15.75 -0.68
C THR A 42 10.31 -16.44 -1.10
N ARG A 43 11.37 -15.68 -1.38
CA ARG A 43 12.69 -16.18 -1.82
C ARG A 43 13.77 -16.07 -0.75
N ASP A 44 13.40 -15.80 0.48
CA ASP A 44 14.33 -15.71 1.60
C ASP A 44 15.17 -16.99 1.71
N GLU A 45 16.41 -16.93 1.21
CA GLU A 45 17.31 -18.08 1.05
C GLU A 45 17.75 -18.66 2.40
N GLU A 46 17.61 -17.88 3.49
CA GLU A 46 17.87 -18.36 4.85
C GLU A 46 16.75 -19.27 5.35
N ARG A 47 15.54 -19.17 4.77
CA ARG A 47 14.41 -20.05 5.09
C ARG A 47 14.45 -21.31 4.24
N LYS A 48 14.77 -22.44 4.90
CA LYS A 48 14.72 -23.80 4.31
C LYS A 48 13.32 -24.26 3.84
N LYS A 49 12.25 -23.51 4.15
CA LYS A 49 10.87 -23.84 3.79
C LYS A 49 10.11 -22.56 3.41
N LEU A 50 9.15 -22.71 2.49
CA LEU A 50 8.20 -21.64 2.15
C LEU A 50 7.50 -21.11 3.41
N PRO A 51 7.27 -19.79 3.51
CA PRO A 51 6.51 -19.21 4.61
C PRO A 51 5.11 -19.82 4.68
N ASP A 52 4.59 -20.05 5.88
CA ASP A 52 3.17 -20.34 6.04
C ASP A 52 2.32 -19.11 5.68
N CYS A 53 1.03 -19.33 5.44
CA CYS A 53 0.11 -18.29 5.00
C CYS A 53 -0.02 -17.13 6.00
N ASP A 54 0.12 -17.39 7.30
CA ASP A 54 -0.01 -16.36 8.34
C ASP A 54 1.23 -15.47 8.38
N HIS A 55 2.41 -16.06 8.25
CA HIS A 55 3.67 -15.33 8.12
C HIS A 55 3.70 -14.49 6.84
N LEU A 56 3.28 -15.08 5.71
CA LEU A 56 3.19 -14.37 4.43
C LEU A 56 2.23 -13.17 4.55
N TYR A 57 1.09 -13.37 5.19
CA TYR A 57 0.11 -12.32 5.45
C TYR A 57 0.72 -11.21 6.30
N HIS A 58 1.29 -11.51 7.47
CA HIS A 58 1.85 -10.50 8.36
C HIS A 58 3.00 -9.70 7.72
N GLN A 59 3.92 -10.37 7.01
CA GLN A 59 5.03 -9.69 6.35
C GLN A 59 4.57 -8.83 5.17
N ALA A 60 3.64 -9.35 4.35
CA ALA A 60 3.03 -8.55 3.28
C ALA A 60 2.28 -7.36 3.86
N PHE A 61 1.63 -7.49 5.02
CA PHE A 61 0.98 -6.36 5.69
C PHE A 61 1.99 -5.31 6.18
N LYS A 62 3.13 -5.75 6.72
CA LYS A 62 4.20 -4.84 7.18
C LYS A 62 4.82 -4.05 6.02
N SER A 63 5.02 -4.68 4.86
CA SER A 63 5.61 -4.00 3.70
C SER A 63 4.76 -2.85 3.18
N HIS A 64 3.43 -2.89 3.32
CA HIS A 64 2.58 -1.76 2.92
C HIS A 64 2.88 -0.49 3.71
N VAL A 65 3.10 -0.60 5.04
CA VAL A 65 3.43 0.57 5.87
C VAL A 65 4.75 1.18 5.41
N GLN A 66 5.77 0.33 5.23
CA GLN A 66 7.09 0.76 4.78
C GLN A 66 7.05 1.38 3.38
N CYS A 67 6.47 0.69 2.39
CA CYS A 67 6.40 1.16 1.01
C CYS A 67 5.63 2.47 0.88
N TYR A 68 4.56 2.67 1.67
CA TYR A 68 3.79 3.92 1.61
C TYR A 68 4.65 5.09 2.12
N LEU A 69 5.42 4.88 3.19
CA LEU A 69 6.32 5.92 3.73
C LEU A 69 7.48 6.22 2.77
N GLU A 70 8.12 5.19 2.21
CA GLU A 70 9.21 5.35 1.24
C GLU A 70 8.76 6.06 -0.05
N CYS A 71 7.52 5.84 -0.48
CA CYS A 71 6.96 6.44 -1.69
C CYS A 71 6.27 7.79 -1.46
N ASP A 72 6.51 8.44 -0.32
CA ASP A 72 6.05 9.80 0.00
C ASP A 72 4.50 9.92 0.17
N PHE A 73 3.86 8.88 0.71
CA PHE A 73 2.42 8.90 0.99
C PHE A 73 1.98 10.12 1.82
N CYS A 74 2.83 10.60 2.73
CA CYS A 74 2.52 11.74 3.59
C CYS A 74 2.27 13.05 2.81
N ASN A 75 2.87 13.23 1.63
CA ASN A 75 2.57 14.37 0.77
C ASN A 75 1.40 14.06 -0.17
N ILE A 76 1.30 12.82 -0.65
CA ILE A 76 0.24 12.37 -1.58
C ILE A 76 -1.13 12.34 -0.92
N CYS A 77 -1.21 12.00 0.35
CA CYS A 77 -2.47 12.02 1.10
C CYS A 77 -3.09 13.43 1.18
N LYS A 78 -2.27 14.49 1.04
CA LYS A 78 -2.72 15.87 0.99
C LYS A 78 -3.16 16.29 -0.42
N THR A 79 -2.36 15.98 -1.43
CA THR A 79 -2.58 16.46 -2.80
C THR A 79 -3.56 15.60 -3.60
N ASN A 80 -3.62 14.30 -3.32
CA ASN A 80 -4.40 13.30 -4.07
C ASN A 80 -5.48 12.63 -3.21
N LYS A 81 -5.92 13.28 -2.12
CA LYS A 81 -6.90 12.76 -1.16
C LYS A 81 -8.17 12.21 -1.83
N ALA A 82 -8.74 12.94 -2.79
CA ALA A 82 -9.95 12.54 -3.50
C ALA A 82 -9.74 11.30 -4.38
N ALA A 83 -8.57 11.17 -5.02
CA ALA A 83 -8.23 10.02 -5.84
C ALA A 83 -8.02 8.76 -4.98
N LEU A 84 -7.32 8.91 -3.85
CA LEU A 84 -7.15 7.85 -2.86
C LEU A 84 -8.50 7.38 -2.30
N LEU A 85 -9.35 8.30 -1.83
CA LEU A 85 -10.69 7.97 -1.31
C LEU A 85 -11.57 7.27 -2.35
N ASN A 86 -11.42 7.62 -3.64
CA ASN A 86 -12.13 6.92 -4.70
C ASN A 86 -11.57 5.52 -4.93
N ALA A 87 -10.25 5.31 -4.86
CA ALA A 87 -9.61 4.01 -5.11
C ALA A 87 -9.95 2.95 -4.06
N TYR A 88 -10.21 3.45 -2.87
CA TYR A 88 -10.47 2.69 -1.68
C TYR A 88 -11.96 2.40 -1.51
N ASP A 89 -12.32 1.12 -1.49
CA ASP A 89 -13.65 0.69 -1.07
C ASP A 89 -13.74 0.85 0.45
N PHE A 90 -14.60 1.73 0.96
CA PHE A 90 -14.72 1.98 2.42
C PHE A 90 -15.03 0.70 3.23
N LYS A 91 -15.63 -0.32 2.59
CA LYS A 91 -15.90 -1.64 3.19
C LYS A 91 -14.63 -2.45 3.44
N ASP A 92 -13.59 -2.25 2.64
CA ASP A 92 -12.32 -2.95 2.74
C ASP A 92 -11.43 -2.36 3.87
N PHE A 93 -11.69 -1.10 4.26
CA PHE A 93 -11.16 -0.47 5.48
C PHE A 93 -11.81 -0.95 6.77
N MET A 94 -12.88 -1.74 6.73
CA MET A 94 -13.48 -2.28 7.95
C MET A 94 -12.75 -3.52 8.50
N SER A 95 -11.70 -4.01 7.83
CA SER A 95 -10.79 -4.98 8.44
C SER A 95 -9.88 -4.27 9.46
N ARG A 96 -9.81 -4.78 10.70
CA ARG A 96 -8.95 -4.21 11.76
C ARG A 96 -7.49 -4.02 11.30
N ALA A 97 -7.02 -4.89 10.41
CA ALA A 97 -5.68 -4.84 9.84
C ALA A 97 -5.47 -3.61 8.92
N ALA A 98 -6.44 -3.28 8.06
CA ALA A 98 -6.36 -2.12 7.17
C ALA A 98 -6.45 -0.79 7.94
N VAL A 99 -7.29 -0.73 8.99
CA VAL A 99 -7.35 0.44 9.89
C VAL A 99 -6.01 0.64 10.60
N ASN A 100 -5.41 -0.44 11.10
CA ASN A 100 -4.12 -0.36 11.79
C ASN A 100 -2.98 0.05 10.84
N GLN A 101 -3.00 -0.39 9.57
CA GLN A 101 -2.06 0.05 8.55
C GLN A 101 -2.13 1.56 8.29
N ILE A 102 -3.33 2.09 8.03
CA ILE A 102 -3.48 3.54 7.85
C ILE A 102 -3.02 4.26 9.11
N TYR A 103 -3.43 3.80 10.29
CA TYR A 103 -3.09 4.45 11.55
C TYR A 103 -1.57 4.53 11.76
N GLN A 104 -0.83 3.45 11.47
CA GLN A 104 0.63 3.44 11.56
C GLN A 104 1.27 4.42 10.56
N VAL A 105 0.83 4.39 9.30
CA VAL A 105 1.33 5.33 8.28
C VAL A 105 1.02 6.78 8.65
N LEU A 106 -0.21 7.08 9.09
CA LEU A 106 -0.61 8.43 9.50
C LEU A 106 0.14 8.92 10.75
N LYS A 107 0.42 8.02 11.69
CA LYS A 107 1.20 8.34 12.89
C LYS A 107 2.63 8.73 12.52
N GLU A 108 3.26 8.02 11.59
CA GLU A 108 4.59 8.32 11.06
C GLU A 108 4.60 9.62 10.22
N CYS A 109 3.51 9.91 9.50
CA CYS A 109 3.35 11.17 8.77
C CYS A 109 3.14 12.40 9.67
N GLY A 110 2.71 12.20 10.91
CA GLY A 110 2.41 13.26 11.88
C GLY A 110 1.02 13.89 11.71
N PRO A 111 0.52 14.59 12.77
CA PRO A 111 -0.89 15.00 12.87
C PRO A 111 -1.39 16.02 11.84
N PHE A 112 -0.51 16.64 11.04
CA PHE A 112 -0.84 17.76 10.15
C PHE A 112 -0.45 17.53 8.67
N LYS A 113 -0.07 16.31 8.27
CA LYS A 113 0.33 16.05 6.87
C LYS A 113 -0.80 15.56 5.96
N CYS A 114 -1.81 14.87 6.49
CA CYS A 114 -2.99 14.41 5.71
C CYS A 114 -4.30 15.19 5.97
N PHE A 115 -4.25 16.18 6.88
CA PHE A 115 -5.35 17.09 7.22
C PHE A 115 -4.95 18.53 6.94
#